data_AF-A0A1Q8T5R8-F1
#
_entry.id   AF-A0A1Q8T5R8-F1
#
_cell.length_a   1.000
_cell.length_b   1.000
_cell.length_c   1.000
_cell.angle_alpha   90.00
_cell.angle_beta   90.00
_cell.angle_gamma   90.00
#
_symmetry.space_group_name_H-M   'P 1'
#
loop_
_entity.id
_entity.type
_entity.pdbx_description
1 polymer ?
#
loop_
_entity_poly.entity_id
_entity_poly.type
_entity_poly.pdbx_seq_one_letter_code
_entity_poly.pdbx_strand_id
1 'polypeptide(L)'
;MTSVARTNQLLYQAELLLALGADARTEEVNRDEHATARRMALEEAALGQLELALNALLREVAEHTDLTHDDWRAWLQATSVPVAELERLRSLADDAESWLAMLLERLRALHGDEGAARREAPRRLIASAGEPTLAETLRWCHREFRALLPSLREGSSEW
;
A
#
# COMPACT_ATOMS: atom_id res chain seq x y z
N MET A 1 -7.59 2.53 -21.29
CA MET A 1 -7.46 3.32 -20.06
C MET A 1 -6.02 3.76 -19.94
N THR A 2 -5.74 5.02 -19.58
CA THR A 2 -4.37 5.50 -19.37
C THR A 2 -3.79 4.95 -18.07
N SER A 3 -2.45 4.89 -17.97
CA SER A 3 -1.76 4.41 -16.76
C SER A 3 -2.15 5.24 -15.52
N VAL A 4 -2.17 6.57 -15.68
CA VAL A 4 -2.64 7.56 -14.68
C VAL A 4 -4.02 7.23 -14.11
N ALA A 5 -4.99 6.97 -14.99
CA ALA A 5 -6.37 6.69 -14.59
C ALA A 5 -6.46 5.38 -13.78
N ARG A 6 -5.60 4.40 -14.09
CA ARG A 6 -5.56 3.13 -13.39
C ARG A 6 -5.00 3.28 -11.98
N THR A 7 -3.91 4.01 -11.78
CA THR A 7 -3.32 4.29 -10.46
C THR A 7 -4.35 4.96 -9.54
N ASN A 8 -5.04 5.99 -10.04
CA ASN A 8 -6.05 6.73 -9.25
C ASN A 8 -7.24 5.85 -8.87
N GLN A 9 -7.73 5.02 -9.81
CA GLN A 9 -8.83 4.09 -9.55
C GLN A 9 -8.50 3.10 -8.43
N LEU A 10 -7.29 2.52 -8.44
CA LEU A 10 -6.85 1.54 -7.44
C LEU A 10 -6.70 2.18 -6.05
N LEU A 11 -6.15 3.39 -5.98
CA LEU A 11 -6.09 4.14 -4.71
C LEU A 11 -7.48 4.48 -4.18
N TYR A 12 -8.44 4.80 -5.05
CA TYR A 12 -9.82 5.01 -4.63
C TYR A 12 -10.48 3.72 -4.12
N GLN A 13 -10.22 2.58 -4.76
CA GLN A 13 -10.71 1.27 -4.30
C GLN A 13 -10.15 0.91 -2.92
N ALA A 14 -8.85 1.14 -2.68
CA ALA A 14 -8.24 0.95 -1.37
C ALA A 14 -8.89 1.83 -0.28
N GLU A 15 -9.17 3.10 -0.60
CA GLU A 15 -9.85 4.04 0.31
C GLU A 15 -11.24 3.54 0.72
N LEU A 16 -12.03 3.08 -0.25
CA LEU A 16 -13.38 2.54 0.00
C LEU A 16 -13.35 1.31 0.91
N LEU A 17 -12.39 0.38 0.69
CA LEU A 17 -12.24 -0.80 1.53
C LEU A 17 -11.87 -0.44 2.98
N LEU A 18 -10.98 0.55 3.16
CA LEU A 18 -10.59 1.05 4.48
C LEU A 18 -11.71 1.81 5.20
N ALA A 19 -12.61 2.46 4.45
CA ALA A 19 -13.80 3.13 4.98
C ALA A 19 -14.86 2.11 5.43
N LEU A 20 -15.16 1.11 4.60
CA LEU A 20 -16.09 0.02 4.94
C LEU A 20 -15.67 -0.74 6.20
N GLY A 21 -14.36 -0.96 6.37
CA GLY A 21 -13.81 -1.59 7.57
C GLY A 21 -13.91 -0.70 8.83
N ALA A 22 -13.96 0.63 8.67
CA ALA A 22 -14.14 1.56 9.77
C ALA A 22 -15.59 1.59 10.26
N ASP A 23 -16.56 1.59 9.34
CA ASP A 23 -17.99 1.69 9.64
C ASP A 23 -18.53 0.42 10.33
N ALA A 24 -17.91 -0.74 10.08
CA ALA A 24 -18.18 -1.97 10.82
C ALA A 24 -17.90 -1.85 12.35
N ARG A 25 -17.25 -0.78 12.82
CA ARG A 25 -17.08 -0.48 14.26
C ARG A 25 -18.26 0.29 14.87
N THR A 26 -19.11 0.91 14.06
CA THR A 26 -20.15 1.85 14.49
C THR A 26 -21.55 1.22 14.49
N GLU A 27 -21.75 0.11 13.78
CA GLU A 27 -23.02 -0.63 13.79
C GLU A 27 -23.17 -1.49 15.06
N GLU A 28 -23.73 -0.89 16.12
CA GLU A 28 -24.30 -1.60 17.28
C GLU A 28 -25.59 -2.35 16.90
N VAL A 29 -25.54 -3.38 16.05
CA VAL A 29 -26.65 -4.36 15.96
C VAL A 29 -26.10 -5.74 15.63
N ASN A 30 -26.16 -6.63 16.63
CA ASN A 30 -25.56 -7.96 16.68
C ASN A 30 -24.03 -7.96 16.68
N ARG A 31 -23.44 -8.58 17.71
CA ARG A 31 -22.06 -9.06 17.65
C ARG A 31 -21.98 -10.09 16.52
N ASP A 32 -21.81 -9.61 15.31
CA ASP A 32 -21.53 -10.42 14.15
C ASP A 32 -20.25 -11.19 14.45
N GLU A 33 -20.38 -12.52 14.57
CA GLU A 33 -19.26 -13.44 14.80
C GLU A 33 -18.17 -13.26 13.74
N HIS A 34 -18.55 -12.75 12.56
CA HIS A 34 -17.66 -12.49 11.44
C HIS A 34 -17.09 -11.07 11.39
N ALA A 35 -17.43 -10.16 12.32
CA ALA A 35 -16.98 -8.77 12.27
C ALA A 35 -15.45 -8.65 12.20
N THR A 36 -14.73 -9.46 12.97
CA THR A 36 -13.26 -9.49 12.95
C THR A 36 -12.73 -10.04 11.63
N ALA A 37 -13.28 -11.16 11.15
CA ALA A 37 -12.85 -11.79 9.90
C ALA A 37 -13.11 -10.86 8.69
N ARG A 38 -14.26 -10.18 8.69
CA ARG A 38 -14.62 -9.19 7.67
C ARG A 38 -13.64 -8.02 7.65
N ARG A 39 -13.31 -7.47 8.84
CA ARG A 39 -12.31 -6.40 8.94
C ARG A 39 -10.97 -6.84 8.37
N MET A 40 -10.47 -8.02 8.77
CA MET A 40 -9.20 -8.56 8.28
C MET A 40 -9.22 -8.74 6.75
N ALA A 41 -10.31 -9.31 6.21
CA ALA A 41 -10.47 -9.47 4.77
C ALA A 41 -10.48 -8.12 4.03
N LEU A 42 -11.12 -7.09 4.59
CA LEU A 42 -11.13 -5.75 4.01
C LEU A 42 -9.74 -5.08 4.09
N GLU A 43 -8.99 -5.28 5.19
CA GLU A 43 -7.63 -4.78 5.36
C GLU A 43 -6.67 -5.42 4.34
N GLU A 44 -6.71 -6.74 4.16
CA GLU A 44 -5.89 -7.43 3.16
C GLU A 44 -6.31 -7.07 1.73
N ALA A 45 -7.61 -6.94 1.47
CA ALA A 45 -8.10 -6.48 0.18
C ALA A 45 -7.61 -5.05 -0.12
N ALA A 46 -7.63 -4.15 0.86
CA ALA A 46 -7.13 -2.79 0.70
C ALA A 46 -5.62 -2.78 0.42
N LEU A 47 -4.85 -3.61 1.13
CA LEU A 47 -3.42 -3.78 0.90
C LEU A 47 -3.13 -4.33 -0.51
N GLY A 48 -3.89 -5.30 -0.99
CA GLY A 48 -3.80 -5.78 -2.37
C GLY A 48 -4.11 -4.69 -3.40
N GLN A 49 -5.09 -3.81 -3.14
CA GLN A 49 -5.34 -2.65 -4.01
C GLN A 49 -4.19 -1.64 -4.00
N LEU A 50 -3.55 -1.43 -2.85
CA LEU A 50 -2.34 -0.59 -2.74
C LEU A 50 -1.16 -1.19 -3.51
N GLU A 51 -1.00 -2.52 -3.52
CA GLU A 51 0.02 -3.19 -4.35
C GLU A 51 -0.23 -2.97 -5.84
N LEU A 52 -1.46 -3.19 -6.28
CA LEU A 52 -1.84 -2.94 -7.66
C LEU A 52 -1.60 -1.48 -8.05
N ALA A 53 -1.92 -0.54 -7.15
CA ALA A 53 -1.67 0.89 -7.36
C ALA A 53 -0.18 1.19 -7.48
N LEU A 54 0.67 0.59 -6.63
CA LEU A 54 2.12 0.73 -6.70
C LEU A 54 2.66 0.20 -8.03
N ASN A 55 2.25 -1.00 -8.44
CA ASN A 55 2.63 -1.57 -9.74
C ASN A 55 2.15 -0.71 -10.92
N ALA A 56 0.95 -0.12 -10.83
CA ALA A 56 0.44 0.79 -11.85
C ALA A 56 1.30 2.08 -11.91
N LEU A 57 1.61 2.68 -10.77
CA LEU A 57 2.49 3.86 -10.69
C LEU A 57 3.88 3.57 -11.26
N LEU A 58 4.48 2.43 -10.93
CA LEU A 58 5.82 2.08 -11.43
C LEU A 58 5.83 1.94 -12.95
N ARG A 59 4.77 1.40 -13.56
CA ARG A 59 4.60 1.40 -15.01
C ARG A 59 4.33 2.78 -15.59
N GLU A 60 3.58 3.61 -14.86
CA GLU A 60 3.29 5.01 -15.24
C GLU A 60 4.57 5.84 -15.32
N VAL A 61 5.40 5.84 -14.27
CA VAL A 61 6.63 6.65 -14.23
C VAL A 61 7.75 6.08 -15.11
N ALA A 62 7.67 4.81 -15.48
CA ALA A 62 8.62 4.15 -16.36
C ALA A 62 8.11 4.00 -17.81
N GLU A 63 6.99 4.65 -18.17
CA GLU A 63 6.36 4.53 -19.50
C GLU A 63 7.30 4.89 -20.66
N HIS A 64 8.28 5.76 -20.39
CA HIS A 64 9.31 6.19 -21.36
C HIS A 64 10.54 5.27 -21.42
N THR A 65 10.55 4.17 -20.67
CA THR A 65 11.64 3.18 -20.68
C THR A 65 11.25 1.94 -21.47
N ASP A 66 12.20 1.33 -22.19
CA ASP A 66 12.00 0.04 -22.87
C ASP A 66 11.95 -1.17 -21.88
N LEU A 67 11.86 -0.89 -20.58
CA LEU A 67 11.97 -1.89 -19.55
C LEU A 67 10.59 -2.39 -19.13
N THR A 68 10.48 -3.72 -19.09
CA THR A 68 9.31 -4.40 -18.56
C THR A 68 9.76 -5.19 -17.33
N HIS A 69 9.14 -4.90 -16.20
CA HIS A 69 9.32 -5.68 -14.97
C HIS A 69 7.97 -6.20 -14.50
N ASP A 70 7.98 -7.43 -13.99
CA ASP A 70 6.78 -8.17 -13.63
C ASP A 70 6.08 -7.59 -12.40
N ASP A 71 6.86 -7.13 -11.41
CA ASP A 71 6.35 -6.62 -10.14
C ASP A 71 7.20 -5.48 -9.54
N TRP A 72 6.70 -4.93 -8.43
CA TRP A 72 7.35 -3.84 -7.72
C TRP A 72 8.72 -4.21 -7.16
N ARG A 73 8.98 -5.49 -6.85
CA ARG A 73 10.28 -5.93 -6.33
C ARG A 73 11.33 -5.77 -7.41
N ALA A 74 11.01 -6.24 -8.61
CA ALA A 74 11.88 -6.14 -9.76
C ALA A 74 12.15 -4.67 -10.12
N TRP A 75 11.12 -3.81 -10.15
CA TRP A 75 11.28 -2.38 -10.41
C TRP A 75 12.20 -1.68 -9.39
N LEU A 76 11.98 -1.92 -8.10
CA LEU A 76 12.75 -1.25 -7.04
C LEU A 76 14.20 -1.77 -6.95
N GLN A 77 14.47 -3.02 -7.36
CA GLN A 77 15.82 -3.59 -7.41
C GLN A 77 16.62 -3.21 -8.67
N ALA A 78 15.95 -2.73 -9.73
CA ALA A 78 16.60 -2.46 -11.02
C ALA A 78 17.45 -1.18 -11.00
N THR A 79 18.66 -1.21 -10.42
CA THR A 79 19.55 -0.04 -10.31
C THR A 79 20.12 0.48 -11.64
N SER A 80 19.88 -0.22 -12.76
CA SER A 80 20.35 0.19 -14.09
C SER A 80 19.43 1.18 -14.80
N VAL A 81 18.35 1.63 -14.15
CA VAL A 81 17.31 2.47 -14.75
C VAL A 81 17.42 3.90 -14.22
N PRO A 82 17.97 4.86 -15.00
CA PRO A 82 18.16 6.23 -14.55
C PRO A 82 16.86 7.06 -14.69
N VAL A 83 15.80 6.63 -14.01
CA VAL A 83 14.52 7.38 -13.92
C VAL A 83 14.47 8.02 -12.54
N ALA A 84 14.41 9.36 -12.50
CA ALA A 84 14.48 10.12 -11.25
C ALA A 84 13.36 9.76 -10.27
N GLU A 85 12.16 9.50 -10.79
CA GLU A 85 10.99 9.05 -10.03
C GLU A 85 11.23 7.68 -9.38
N LEU A 86 11.88 6.75 -10.09
CA LEU A 86 12.23 5.44 -9.54
C LEU A 86 13.31 5.56 -8.46
N GLU A 87 14.33 6.40 -8.66
CA GLU A 87 15.35 6.67 -7.64
C GLU A 87 14.76 7.28 -6.36
N ARG A 88 13.78 8.18 -6.51
CA ARG A 88 13.04 8.74 -5.37
C ARG A 88 12.23 7.67 -4.64
N LEU A 89 11.56 6.77 -5.37
CA LEU A 89 10.83 5.64 -4.78
C LEU A 89 11.78 4.66 -4.10
N ARG A 90 12.97 4.38 -4.65
CA ARG A 90 14.00 3.57 -3.99
C ARG A 90 14.48 4.20 -2.69
N SER A 91 14.73 5.50 -2.71
CA SER A 91 15.14 6.25 -1.52
C SER A 91 14.09 6.18 -0.41
N LEU A 92 12.79 6.24 -0.76
CA LEU A 92 11.71 6.00 0.19
C LEU A 92 11.70 4.54 0.67
N ALA A 93 11.87 3.57 -0.23
CA ALA A 93 11.88 2.15 0.14
C ALA A 93 13.03 1.79 1.12
N ASP A 94 14.15 2.51 1.07
CA ASP A 94 15.30 2.34 1.96
C ASP A 94 15.15 3.06 3.30
N ASP A 95 14.30 4.09 3.38
CA ASP A 95 13.97 4.79 4.62
C ASP A 95 12.89 4.02 5.39
N ALA A 96 13.30 3.34 6.47
CA ALA A 96 12.43 2.50 7.29
C ALA A 96 11.24 3.23 7.93
N GLU A 97 11.33 4.55 8.11
CA GLU A 97 10.23 5.36 8.64
C GLU A 97 9.29 5.87 7.55
N SER A 98 9.62 5.61 6.28
CA SER A 98 8.79 6.04 5.15
C SER A 98 7.54 5.18 5.01
N TRP A 99 6.51 5.81 4.43
CA TRP A 99 5.27 5.12 4.08
C TRP A 99 5.51 3.96 3.12
N LEU A 100 6.50 4.07 2.22
CA LEU A 100 6.76 3.05 1.23
C LEU A 100 7.45 1.86 1.88
N ALA A 101 8.46 2.05 2.72
CA ALA A 101 9.11 0.95 3.43
C ALA A 101 8.10 0.16 4.27
N MET A 102 7.24 0.87 5.01
CA MET A 102 6.13 0.27 5.76
C MET A 102 5.13 -0.48 4.87
N LEU A 103 4.72 0.10 3.74
CA LEU A 103 3.84 -0.58 2.78
C LEU A 103 4.48 -1.86 2.25
N LEU A 104 5.75 -1.82 1.85
CA LEU A 104 6.48 -2.97 1.31
C LEU A 104 6.63 -4.08 2.34
N GLU A 105 6.85 -3.75 3.62
CA GLU A 105 6.84 -4.73 4.71
C GLU A 105 5.48 -5.45 4.81
N ARG A 106 4.37 -4.70 4.76
CA ARG A 106 3.03 -5.30 4.77
C ARG A 106 2.76 -6.14 3.53
N LEU A 107 3.23 -5.73 2.35
CA LEU A 107 3.11 -6.53 1.11
C LEU A 107 3.91 -7.83 1.18
N ARG A 108 5.09 -7.82 1.82
CA ARG A 108 5.82 -9.07 2.08
C ARG A 108 5.03 -10.00 3.01
N ALA A 109 4.38 -9.45 4.04
CA ALA A 109 3.51 -10.24 4.92
C ALA A 109 2.27 -10.79 4.19
N LEU A 110 1.67 -10.00 3.28
CA LEU A 110 0.51 -10.42 2.48
C LEU A 110 0.85 -11.63 1.60
N HIS A 111 2.06 -11.67 1.05
CA HIS A 111 2.53 -12.79 0.21
C HIS A 111 3.10 -13.96 1.01
N GLY A 112 3.23 -13.83 2.33
CA GLY A 112 3.62 -14.92 3.21
C GLY A 112 2.44 -15.82 3.58
N ASP A 113 2.73 -17.02 4.08
CA ASP A 113 1.73 -18.04 4.44
C ASP A 113 0.72 -17.56 5.52
N GLU A 114 1.10 -16.54 6.27
CA GLU A 114 0.36 -16.08 7.44
C GLU A 114 -0.63 -14.95 7.12
N GLY A 115 -0.51 -14.30 5.95
CA GLY A 115 -1.28 -13.11 5.60
C GLY A 115 -0.83 -11.84 6.35
N ALA A 116 -1.29 -10.68 5.89
CA ALA A 116 -0.91 -9.39 6.47
C ALA A 116 -1.77 -8.99 7.67
N ALA A 117 -3.00 -9.48 7.76
CA ALA A 117 -3.94 -9.11 8.82
C ALA A 117 -3.85 -10.02 10.06
N ARG A 118 -2.89 -10.96 10.10
CA ARG A 118 -2.77 -11.91 11.22
C ARG A 118 -2.38 -11.18 12.50
N ARG A 119 -2.99 -11.63 13.61
CA ARG A 119 -2.59 -11.24 14.97
C ARG A 119 -1.12 -11.59 15.16
N GLU A 120 -0.30 -10.62 15.54
CA GLU A 120 0.85 -10.97 16.38
C GLU A 120 0.29 -11.78 17.56
N ALA A 121 0.75 -13.02 17.71
CA ALA A 121 0.41 -13.85 18.86
C ALA A 121 0.57 -13.01 20.14
N PRO A 122 -0.27 -13.16 21.18
CA PRO A 122 -0.25 -12.28 22.34
C PRO A 122 1.13 -12.35 23.00
N ARG A 123 2.00 -11.43 22.62
CA ARG A 123 3.37 -11.33 23.09
C ARG A 123 3.28 -10.65 24.44
N ARG A 124 2.96 -11.45 25.46
CA ARG A 124 3.00 -11.12 26.90
C ARG A 124 2.25 -9.84 27.29
N LEU A 125 1.04 -9.98 27.84
CA LEU A 125 0.56 -9.41 29.12
C LEU A 125 0.97 -7.98 29.57
N ILE A 126 1.44 -7.12 28.69
CA ILE A 126 1.62 -5.68 28.87
C ILE A 126 1.13 -5.09 27.57
N ALA A 127 -0.08 -4.54 27.58
CA ALA A 127 -0.58 -3.75 26.47
C ALA A 127 0.40 -2.58 26.24
N SER A 128 1.23 -2.69 25.20
CA SER A 128 1.92 -1.53 24.64
C SER A 128 0.84 -0.65 24.02
N ALA A 129 0.38 0.34 24.78
CA ALA A 129 -0.37 1.45 24.24
C ALA A 129 0.56 2.22 23.28
N GLY A 130 0.64 1.84 22.01
CA GLY A 130 1.52 2.56 21.08
C GLY A 130 1.63 2.06 19.66
N GLU A 131 1.34 0.79 19.35
CA GLU A 131 1.50 0.31 17.97
C GLU A 131 0.23 0.56 17.12
N PRO A 132 0.36 1.19 15.93
CA PRO A 132 -0.78 1.44 15.06
C PRO A 132 -1.37 0.13 14.54
N THR A 133 -2.69 0.07 14.46
CA THR A 133 -3.40 -1.03 13.79
C THR A 133 -3.06 -1.08 12.30
N LEU A 134 -3.19 -2.25 11.67
CA LEU A 134 -2.98 -2.38 10.22
C LEU A 134 -3.79 -1.34 9.43
N ALA A 135 -5.08 -1.17 9.75
CA ALA A 135 -5.92 -0.16 9.10
C ALA A 135 -5.37 1.29 9.25
N GLU A 136 -4.79 1.63 10.40
CA GLU A 136 -4.16 2.95 10.60
C GLU A 136 -2.89 3.11 9.76
N THR A 137 -2.04 2.08 9.75
CA THR A 137 -0.85 2.04 8.88
C THR A 137 -1.24 2.19 7.41
N LEU A 138 -2.27 1.45 6.94
CA LEU A 138 -2.70 1.51 5.54
C LEU A 138 -3.32 2.86 5.17
N ARG A 139 -4.09 3.49 6.07
CA ARG A 139 -4.61 4.86 5.84
C ARG A 139 -3.50 5.88 5.73
N TRP A 140 -2.47 5.76 6.57
CA TRP A 140 -1.30 6.62 6.47
C TRP A 140 -0.56 6.38 5.14
N CYS A 141 -0.26 5.13 4.79
CA CYS A 141 0.39 4.80 3.52
C CYS A 141 -0.40 5.32 2.30
N HIS A 142 -1.71 5.14 2.31
CA HIS A 142 -2.60 5.63 1.26
C HIS A 142 -2.54 7.15 1.10
N ARG A 143 -2.57 7.90 2.22
CA ARG A 143 -2.49 9.36 2.20
C ARG A 143 -1.16 9.84 1.65
N GLU A 144 -0.05 9.29 2.13
CA GLU A 144 1.29 9.68 1.69
C GLU A 144 1.52 9.31 0.22
N PHE A 145 1.05 8.13 -0.22
CA PHE A 145 1.06 7.74 -1.62
C PHE A 145 0.31 8.79 -2.46
N ARG A 146 -0.94 9.11 -2.11
CA ARG A 146 -1.71 10.14 -2.82
C ARG A 146 -1.04 11.50 -2.85
N ALA A 147 -0.42 11.92 -1.75
CA ALA A 147 0.28 13.20 -1.66
C ALA A 147 1.52 13.25 -2.56
N LEU A 148 2.20 12.12 -2.77
CA LEU A 148 3.39 12.03 -3.62
C LEU A 148 3.06 12.11 -5.11
N LEU A 149 1.89 11.61 -5.54
CA LEU A 149 1.54 11.43 -6.95
C LEU A 149 1.73 12.67 -7.84
N PRO A 150 1.23 13.87 -7.50
CA PRO A 150 1.40 15.04 -8.36
C PRO A 150 2.86 15.31 -8.68
N SER A 151 3.73 15.24 -7.67
CA SER A 151 5.16 15.52 -7.84
C SER A 151 5.90 14.49 -8.70
N LEU A 152 5.47 13.22 -8.71
CA LEU A 152 6.04 12.21 -9.61
C LEU A 152 5.55 12.38 -11.04
N ARG A 153 4.30 12.82 -11.23
CA ARG A 153 3.69 13.03 -12.54
C ARG A 153 4.18 14.29 -13.23
N GLU A 154 4.39 15.36 -12.46
CA GLU A 154 5.02 16.58 -12.95
C GLU A 154 6.40 16.25 -13.52
N GLY A 155 7.25 15.57 -12.73
CA GLY A 155 8.57 15.11 -13.18
C GLY A 155 8.50 14.23 -14.43
N SER A 156 7.57 13.27 -14.49
CA SER A 156 7.40 12.39 -15.64
C SER A 156 6.87 13.09 -16.90
N SER A 157 6.25 14.27 -16.80
CA SER A 157 5.68 15.02 -17.94
C SER A 157 6.66 15.98 -18.60
N GLU A 158 7.81 16.23 -17.97
CA GLU A 158 8.86 17.14 -18.48
C GLU A 158 9.82 16.48 -19.48
N TRP A 159 9.65 15.18 -19.78
CA TRP A 159 10.55 14.38 -20.63
C TRP A 159 9.93 14.01 -21.98
#